data_AF-A0A1H9RDA8-F1
#
_entry.id   AF-A0A1H9RDA8-F1
#
_cell.length_a   1.000
_cell.length_b   1.000
_cell.length_c   1.000
_cell.angle_alpha   90.00
_cell.angle_beta   90.00
_cell.angle_gamma   90.00
#
_symmetry.space_group_name_H-M   'P 1'
#
loop_
_entity.id
_entity.type
_entity.pdbx_description
1 polymer ?
#
loop_
_entity_poly.entity_id
_entity_poly.type
_entity_poly.pdbx_seq_one_letter_code
_entity_poly.pdbx_strand_id
1 'polypeptide(L)' 'MITSSMNGVLNETTNKIHKYESGRSDFQTTCGATSHVAHEHLRLIPVERAVTDTGANRCGRCFENGGGY' A
#
# COMPACT_ATOMS: atom_id res chain seq x y z
N MET A 1 19.24 -5.54 12.19
CA MET A 1 18.99 -4.89 10.90
C MET A 1 17.60 -4.29 10.98
N ILE A 2 17.47 -2.98 11.17
CA ILE A 2 16.16 -2.31 11.20
C ILE A 2 15.96 -1.80 9.78
N THR A 3 15.30 -2.60 8.94
CA THR A 3 14.84 -2.09 7.64
C THR A 3 13.87 -0.97 7.95
N SER A 4 14.16 0.24 7.46
CA SER A 4 13.22 1.36 7.47
C SER A 4 12.07 1.00 6.55
N SER A 5 11.16 0.16 7.04
CA SER A 5 10.11 -0.42 6.25
C SER A 5 9.03 0.62 5.99
N MET A 6 8.95 1.02 4.73
CA MET A 6 7.92 1.91 4.24
C MET A 6 6.55 1.23 4.40
N ASN A 7 5.63 1.90 5.11
CA ASN A 7 4.29 1.39 5.33
C ASN A 7 3.47 1.46 4.05
N GLY A 8 2.73 0.40 3.77
CA GLY A 8 1.74 0.32 2.71
C GLY A 8 0.36 0.02 3.29
N VAL A 9 -0.67 0.33 2.52
CA VAL A 9 -2.03 -0.10 2.79
C VAL A 9 -2.32 -1.29 1.88
N LEU A 10 -2.43 -2.48 2.47
CA LEU A 10 -2.90 -3.68 1.79
C LEU A 10 -4.42 -3.60 1.66
N ASN A 11 -4.89 -3.59 0.43
CA ASN A 11 -6.27 -3.83 0.08
C ASN A 11 -6.46 -5.35 -0.02
N GLU A 12 -7.11 -5.94 0.97
CA GLU A 12 -7.36 -7.39 1.03
C GLU A 12 -8.39 -7.83 -0.02
N THR A 13 -9.29 -6.94 -0.46
CA THR A 13 -10.27 -7.21 -1.52
C THR A 13 -9.63 -7.47 -2.88
N THR A 14 -8.55 -6.73 -3.20
CA THR A 14 -7.86 -6.84 -4.49
C THR A 14 -6.48 -7.48 -4.39
N ASN A 15 -6.05 -7.80 -3.17
CA ASN A 15 -4.72 -8.30 -2.84
C ASN A 15 -3.60 -7.38 -3.38
N LYS A 16 -3.83 -6.06 -3.30
CA LYS A 16 -2.89 -5.03 -3.78
C LYS A 16 -2.42 -4.14 -2.65
N ILE A 17 -1.14 -3.81 -2.68
CA ILE A 17 -0.51 -2.89 -1.74
C ILE A 17 -0.45 -1.52 -2.38
N HIS A 18 -0.91 -0.52 -1.64
CA HIS A 18 -0.89 0.88 -2.02
C HIS A 18 0.07 1.63 -1.09
N LYS A 19 0.72 2.68 -1.60
CA LYS A 19 1.64 3.49 -0.79
C LYS A 19 0.83 4.28 0.24
N TYR A 20 1.13 4.08 1.53
CA TYR A 20 0.50 4.84 2.60
C TYR A 20 1.00 6.28 2.55
N GLU A 21 0.09 7.24 2.55
CA GLU A 21 0.42 8.66 2.66
C GLU A 21 0.44 9.06 4.14
N SER A 22 1.64 9.15 4.71
CA SER A 22 1.84 9.68 6.06
C SER A 22 1.56 11.19 6.07
N GLY A 23 0.34 11.58 6.44
CA GLY A 23 -0.08 12.99 6.44
C GLY A 23 -1.60 13.18 6.45
N ARG A 24 -2.37 12.13 6.17
CA ARG A 24 -3.83 12.13 6.28
C ARG A 24 -4.30 11.03 7.24
N SER A 25 -5.29 11.34 8.08
CA SER A 25 -5.76 10.49 9.18
C SER A 25 -6.34 9.14 8.76
N ASP A 26 -6.81 8.99 7.52
CA ASP A 26 -7.74 7.91 7.14
C ASP A 26 -7.17 6.96 6.08
N PHE A 27 -6.17 6.12 6.41
CA PHE A 27 -5.65 5.06 5.53
C PHE A 27 -5.52 5.47 4.04
N GLN A 28 -5.18 6.75 3.83
CA GLN A 28 -5.25 7.33 2.51
C GLN A 28 -4.01 6.91 1.76
N THR A 29 -4.23 6.56 0.50
CA THR A 29 -3.18 6.12 -0.38
C THR A 29 -3.05 7.14 -1.50
N THR A 30 -1.83 7.36 -1.97
CA THR A 30 -1.56 8.37 -3.00
C THR A 30 -2.40 8.15 -4.28
N CYS A 31 -2.78 6.89 -4.56
CA CYS A 31 -3.64 6.56 -5.70
C CYS A 31 -5.15 6.73 -5.46
N GLY A 32 -5.60 6.93 -4.21
CA GLY A 32 -7.02 7.04 -3.86
C GLY A 32 -7.84 5.76 -4.02
N ALA A 33 -7.23 4.63 -4.38
CA ALA A 33 -7.96 3.37 -4.64
C ALA A 33 -8.59 2.78 -3.36
N THR A 34 -8.09 3.15 -2.19
CA THR A 34 -8.61 2.71 -0.89
C THR A 34 -9.70 3.62 -0.34
N SER A 35 -10.01 4.75 -0.99
CA SER A 35 -11.00 5.72 -0.50
C SER A 35 -12.44 5.18 -0.45
N HIS A 36 -12.76 4.16 -1.27
CA HIS A 36 -14.08 3.50 -1.28
C HIS A 36 -14.05 2.12 -0.62
N VAL A 37 -12.91 1.71 -0.06
CA VAL A 37 -12.75 0.40 0.56
C VAL A 37 -12.95 0.58 2.06
N ALA A 38 -13.77 -0.29 2.66
CA ALA A 38 -13.99 -0.25 4.11
C ALA A 38 -12.67 -0.51 4.86
N HIS A 39 -12.46 0.21 5.97
CA HIS A 39 -11.26 0.08 6.80
C HIS A 39 -10.99 -1.36 7.27
N GLU A 40 -12.02 -2.19 7.41
CA GLU A 40 -11.89 -3.61 7.75
C GLU A 40 -11.16 -4.44 6.69
N HIS A 41 -11.18 -4.01 5.42
CA HIS A 41 -10.48 -4.64 4.31
C HIS A 41 -9.15 -3.96 3.98
N LEU A 42 -8.75 -2.97 4.80
CA LEU A 42 -7.53 -2.22 4.66
C LEU A 42 -6.61 -2.49 5.84
N ARG A 43 -5.42 -3.02 5.56
CA ARG A 43 -4.41 -3.25 6.61
C ARG A 43 -3.18 -2.42 6.36
N LEU A 44 -2.77 -1.67 7.37
CA LEU A 44 -1.47 -1.01 7.40
C LEU A 44 -0.41 -2.08 7.66
N ILE A 45 0.42 -2.35 6.67
CA ILE A 45 1.47 -3.37 6.73
C ILE A 45 2.69 -2.86 5.96
N PRO A 46 3.92 -3.11 6.44
CA PRO A 46 5.12 -2.78 5.67
C PRO A 46 5.10 -3.46 4.31
N VAL A 47 5.38 -2.70 3.24
CA VAL A 47 5.29 -3.16 1.85
C VAL A 47 6.11 -4.43 1.64
N GLU A 48 7.31 -4.48 2.21
CA GLU A 48 8.19 -5.64 2.13
C GLU A 48 7.54 -6.90 2.69
N ARG A 49 6.89 -6.83 3.86
CA ARG A 49 6.15 -7.96 4.43
C ARG A 49 4.94 -8.32 3.59
N ALA A 50 4.17 -7.35 3.11
CA ALA A 50 2.97 -7.69 2.33
C ALA A 50 3.31 -8.43 1.02
N VAL A 51 4.44 -8.10 0.39
CA VAL A 51 4.93 -8.83 -0.80
C VAL A 51 5.47 -10.22 -0.41
N THR A 52 6.19 -10.35 0.70
CA THR A 52 6.85 -11.62 1.09
C THR A 52 5.94 -12.60 1.83
N ASP A 53 5.08 -12.12 2.73
CA ASP A 53 4.20 -12.90 3.60
C ASP A 53 2.85 -13.19 2.92
N THR A 54 2.25 -12.16 2.31
CA THR A 54 0.90 -12.27 1.73
C THR A 54 0.92 -12.51 0.22
N GLY A 55 2.08 -12.39 -0.43
CA GLY A 55 2.19 -12.46 -1.89
C GLY A 55 1.49 -11.29 -2.61
N ALA A 56 1.22 -10.19 -1.89
CA ALA A 56 0.40 -9.11 -2.41
C ALA A 56 1.15 -8.26 -3.45
N ASN A 57 0.42 -7.80 -4.46
CA ASN A 57 1.00 -7.07 -5.57
C ASN A 57 1.07 -5.57 -5.31
N ARG A 58 2.21 -4.95 -5.62
CA ARG A 58 2.38 -3.50 -5.52
C ARG A 58 1.51 -2.80 -6.57
N CYS A 59 0.78 -1.77 -6.16
CA CYS A 59 0.03 -0.92 -7.06
C CYS A 59 1.00 -0.18 -7.99
N GLY A 60 0.87 -0.40 -9.30
CA GLY A 60 1.67 0.31 -10.32
C GLY A 60 1.62 1.82 -10.07
N ARG A 61 0.44 2.43 -9.95
CA ARG A 61 0.35 3.89 -9.70
C ARG A 61 1.06 4.40 -8.42
N CYS A 62 1.26 3.56 -7.40
CA CYS A 62 1.92 3.93 -6.15
C CYS A 62 3.43 3.61 -6.13
N PHE A 63 3.84 2.60 -6.89
CA PHE A 63 5.18 1.98 -6.82
C PHE A 63 5.88 1.85 -8.18
N GLU A 64 5.20 2.16 -9.28
CA GLU A 64 5.77 2.50 -10.56
C GLU A 64 6.57 3.77 -10.30
N ASN A 65 7.86 3.53 -10.04
CA ASN A 65 8.89 4.53 -10.14
C ASN A 65 8.63 5.24 -11.47
N GLY A 66 8.46 6.55 -11.46
CA GLY A 66 8.19 7.34 -12.65
C GLY A 66 9.36 7.24 -13.64
N GLY A 67 9.49 6.11 -14.32
CA GLY A 67 10.24 5.91 -15.54
C GLY A 67 9.38 6.43 -16.68
N GLY A 68 9.10 7.73 -16.65
CA GLY A 68 8.60 8.45 -17.80
C GLY A 68 9.75 8.66 -18.78
N TYR A 69 9.60 7.99 -19.92
CA TYR A 69 10.30 8.10 -21.21
C TYR A 69 11.76 7.65 -21.32
#